data_AF-A0A2A5EFH5-F1
#
_entry.id   AF-A0A2A5EFH5-F1
#
_cell.length_a   1.000
_cell.length_b   1.000
_cell.length_c   1.000
_cell.angle_alpha   90.00
_cell.angle_beta   90.00
_cell.angle_gamma   90.00
#
_symmetry.space_group_name_H-M   'P 1'
#
loop_
_entity.id
_entity.type
_entity.pdbx_description
1 polymer ?
#
loop_
_entity_poly.entity_id
_entity_poly.type
_entity_poly.pdbx_seq_one_letter_code
_entity_poly.pdbx_strand_id
1 'polypeptide(L)'
;MDNLIIEGKLLQVLDPQEGVSTRGAWKKQDFVLETADQYPKKICISCWNEKADELKNYQPNDAIKVSINIESREYNSKWYTDIKAWKLEKVGASTENTPATSQDSEDVTGMSFSDDAGDDLPF
;
A
#
# COMPACT_ATOMS: atom_id res chain seq x y z
N MET A 1 3.19 25.44 3.02
CA MET A 1 3.91 24.48 3.87
C MET A 1 4.17 23.30 2.96
N ASP A 2 5.44 22.96 2.74
CA ASP A 2 5.80 21.90 1.80
C ASP A 2 5.32 20.54 2.32
N ASN A 3 5.05 19.60 1.41
CA ASN A 3 4.62 18.26 1.76
C ASN A 3 5.76 17.54 2.50
N LEU A 4 5.51 17.07 3.74
CA LEU A 4 6.46 16.23 4.46
C LEU A 4 6.29 14.78 4.01
N ILE A 5 7.41 14.13 3.67
CA ILE A 5 7.42 12.74 3.24
C ILE A 5 8.50 12.00 4.03
N ILE A 6 8.16 10.80 4.51
CA ILE A 6 9.06 9.89 5.19
C ILE A 6 9.12 8.59 4.41
N GLU A 7 10.33 8.11 4.12
CA GLU A 7 10.56 6.80 3.51
C GLU A 7 11.15 5.85 4.55
N GLY A 8 10.68 4.60 4.53
CA GLY A 8 11.10 3.63 5.52
C GLY A 8 10.47 2.27 5.34
N LYS A 9 10.73 1.41 6.32
CA LYS A 9 10.25 0.03 6.38
C LYS A 9 9.09 -0.08 7.36
N LEU A 10 7.96 -0.63 6.93
CA LEU A 10 6.84 -0.93 7.82
C LEU A 10 7.25 -2.00 8.82
N LEU A 11 7.27 -1.70 10.11
CA LEU A 11 7.65 -2.68 11.14
C LEU A 11 6.45 -3.41 11.72
N GLN A 12 5.41 -2.67 12.06
CA GLN A 12 4.27 -3.19 12.78
C GLN A 12 3.03 -2.37 12.47
N VAL A 13 1.90 -3.04 12.30
CA VAL A 13 0.57 -2.43 12.30
C VAL A 13 -0.07 -2.71 13.67
N LEU A 14 -0.57 -1.68 14.32
CA LEU A 14 -1.22 -1.77 15.63
C LEU A 14 -2.72 -2.06 15.46
N ASP A 15 -3.36 -2.45 16.56
CA ASP A 15 -4.78 -2.75 16.59
C ASP A 15 -5.61 -1.53 16.15
N PRO A 16 -6.63 -1.73 15.31
CA PRO A 16 -7.49 -0.65 14.86
C PRO A 16 -8.33 -0.10 16.03
N GLN A 17 -8.58 1.19 15.98
CA GLN A 17 -9.49 1.90 16.87
C GLN A 17 -10.63 2.47 16.04
N GLU A 18 -11.85 2.39 16.55
CA GLU A 18 -13.03 2.90 15.88
C GLU A 18 -14.02 3.50 16.89
N GLY A 19 -14.90 4.37 16.40
CA GLY A 19 -15.92 4.98 17.22
C GLY A 19 -16.85 5.87 16.40
N VAL A 20 -17.77 6.53 17.11
CA VAL A 20 -18.72 7.48 16.50
C VAL A 20 -18.49 8.85 17.12
N SER A 21 -18.30 9.85 16.27
CA SER A 21 -18.17 11.26 16.66
C SER A 21 -19.38 12.07 16.18
N THR A 22 -19.46 13.33 16.58
CA THR A 22 -20.44 14.29 16.03
C THR A 22 -20.30 14.49 14.51
N ARG A 23 -19.15 14.10 13.92
CA ARG A 23 -18.86 14.16 12.48
C ARG A 23 -19.08 12.80 11.78
N GLY A 24 -19.60 11.80 12.49
CA GLY A 24 -19.83 10.45 11.97
C GLY A 24 -18.86 9.41 12.53
N ALA A 25 -18.99 8.18 12.04
CA ALA A 25 -18.10 7.07 12.36
C ALA A 25 -16.68 7.40 11.91
N TRP A 26 -15.70 7.05 12.73
CA TRP A 26 -14.29 7.20 12.42
C TRP A 26 -13.56 5.89 12.69
N LYS A 27 -12.50 5.70 11.91
CA LYS A 27 -11.56 4.61 12.09
C LYS A 27 -10.15 5.17 12.11
N LYS A 28 -9.32 4.64 12.99
CA LYS A 28 -7.92 4.98 13.13
C LYS A 28 -7.13 3.68 13.20
N GLN A 29 -6.02 3.61 12.48
CA GLN A 29 -5.07 2.52 12.63
C GLN A 29 -3.66 3.07 12.62
N ASP A 30 -2.92 2.75 13.68
CA ASP A 30 -1.55 3.20 13.87
C ASP A 30 -0.57 2.15 13.33
N PHE A 31 0.57 2.60 12.83
CA PHE A 31 1.67 1.72 12.44
C PHE A 31 3.02 2.31 12.82
N VAL A 32 4.01 1.45 12.98
CA VAL A 32 5.39 1.82 13.25
C VAL A 32 6.21 1.70 11.96
N LEU A 33 6.80 2.82 11.55
CA LEU A 33 7.75 2.89 10.44
C LEU A 33 9.16 3.01 10.99
N GLU A 34 10.12 2.29 10.42
CA GLU A 34 11.54 2.51 10.64
C GLU A 34 12.13 3.32 9.47
N THR A 35 12.72 4.48 9.74
CA THR A 35 13.23 5.37 8.69
C THR A 35 14.42 4.79 7.94
N ALA A 36 14.52 5.10 6.65
CA ALA A 36 15.62 4.67 5.78
C ALA A 36 16.89 5.55 5.88
N ASP A 37 17.24 5.99 7.10
CA ASP A 37 18.39 6.86 7.35
C ASP A 37 19.60 6.09 7.91
N GLN A 38 20.78 6.74 7.96
CA GLN A 38 21.98 6.17 8.60
C GLN A 38 21.75 5.75 10.06
N TYR A 39 20.82 6.42 10.75
CA TYR A 39 20.44 6.11 12.13
C TYR A 39 18.92 5.90 12.22
N PRO A 40 18.43 4.70 11.85
CA PRO A 40 17.01 4.43 11.72
C PRO A 40 16.23 4.79 13.00
N LYS A 41 15.14 5.52 12.82
CA LYS A 41 14.20 5.87 13.90
C LYS A 41 12.90 5.15 13.71
N LYS A 42 12.31 4.69 14.81
CA LYS A 42 10.95 4.13 14.82
C LYS A 42 9.97 5.25 15.07
N ILE A 43 9.03 5.45 14.16
CA ILE A 43 8.05 6.52 14.18
C ILE A 43 6.66 5.86 14.16
N CYS A 44 5.82 6.22 15.13
CA CYS A 44 4.41 5.83 15.11
C CYS A 44 3.63 6.84 14.27
N ILE A 45 2.87 6.36 13.28
CA ILE A 45 2.13 7.17 12.33
C ILE A 45 0.67 6.68 12.30
N SER A 46 -0.26 7.63 12.26
CA SER A 46 -1.69 7.35 12.24
C SER A 46 -2.29 7.45 10.85
N CYS A 47 -2.98 6.39 10.43
CA CYS A 47 -3.91 6.42 9.31
C CYS A 47 -5.34 6.60 9.80
N TRP A 48 -6.14 7.38 9.08
CA TRP A 48 -7.54 7.64 9.42
C TRP A 48 -8.46 7.24 8.26
N ASN A 49 -9.64 6.72 8.59
CA ASN A 49 -10.71 6.33 7.67
C ASN A 49 -10.18 5.53 6.48
N GLU A 50 -10.35 6.02 5.25
CA GLU A 50 -9.89 5.37 4.02
C GLU A 50 -8.41 4.94 4.09
N LYS A 51 -7.53 5.76 4.65
CA LYS A 51 -6.11 5.42 4.78
C LYS A 51 -5.85 4.30 5.78
N ALA A 52 -6.71 4.15 6.79
CA ALA A 52 -6.63 3.03 7.71
C ALA A 52 -7.02 1.72 7.01
N ASP A 53 -7.95 1.76 6.05
CA ASP A 53 -8.28 0.59 5.23
C ASP A 53 -7.22 0.29 4.18
N GLU A 54 -6.64 1.30 3.52
CA GLU A 54 -5.53 1.13 2.57
C GLU A 54 -4.29 0.50 3.22
N LEU A 55 -4.04 0.78 4.50
CA LEU A 55 -2.91 0.23 5.24
C LEU A 55 -2.90 -1.31 5.26
N LYS A 56 -4.07 -1.96 5.11
CA LYS A 56 -4.19 -3.43 5.04
C LYS A 56 -3.49 -4.03 3.82
N ASN A 57 -3.23 -3.24 2.78
CA ASN A 57 -2.52 -3.68 1.57
C ASN A 57 -1.00 -3.76 1.76
N TYR A 58 -0.50 -3.37 2.94
CA TYR A 58 0.91 -3.35 3.29
C TYR A 58 1.20 -4.40 4.34
N GLN A 59 2.38 -5.02 4.24
CA GLN A 59 2.84 -6.05 5.16
C GLN A 59 4.08 -5.58 5.92
N PRO A 60 4.32 -6.10 7.14
CA PRO A 60 5.59 -5.90 7.82
C PRO A 60 6.76 -6.24 6.89
N ASN A 61 7.78 -5.39 6.92
CA ASN A 61 8.95 -5.35 6.05
C ASN A 61 8.78 -4.68 4.68
N ASP A 62 7.57 -4.26 4.28
CA ASP A 62 7.40 -3.46 3.07
C ASP A 62 8.15 -2.13 3.17
N ALA A 63 8.88 -1.77 2.10
CA ALA A 63 9.43 -0.44 1.93
C ALA A 63 8.32 0.49 1.45
N ILE A 64 8.06 1.56 2.19
CA ILE A 64 6.95 2.49 1.93
C ILE A 64 7.40 3.94 2.03
N LYS A 65 6.79 4.77 1.19
CA LYS A 65 6.86 6.23 1.20
C LYS A 65 5.54 6.75 1.74
N VAL A 66 5.61 7.55 2.80
CA VAL A 66 4.43 8.05 3.52
C VAL A 66 4.43 9.56 3.47
N SER A 67 3.41 10.14 2.85
CA SER A 67 3.18 11.59 2.92
C SER A 67 2.36 11.90 4.17
N ILE A 68 2.85 12.83 4.98
CA ILE A 68 2.35 13.08 6.31
C ILE A 68 1.99 14.55 6.54
N ASN A 69 1.11 14.77 7.51
CA ASN A 69 0.91 16.03 8.19
C ASN A 69 1.35 15.87 9.65
N ILE A 70 2.02 16.88 10.20
CA ILE A 70 2.40 16.92 11.61
C ILE A 70 1.59 18.03 12.27
N GLU A 71 0.90 17.68 13.34
CA GLU A 71 0.18 18.63 14.16
C GLU A 71 0.52 18.42 15.62
N SER A 72 0.36 19.48 16.42
CA SER A 72 0.48 19.36 17.87
C SER A 72 -0.74 19.96 18.53
N ARG A 73 -1.19 19.33 19.61
CA ARG A 73 -2.21 19.86 20.51
C ARG A 73 -1.62 19.98 21.91
N GLU A 74 -2.00 21.05 22.58
CA GLU A 74 -1.68 21.26 23.98
C GLU A 74 -2.86 20.77 24.84
N TYR A 75 -2.55 20.06 25.92
CA TYR A 75 -3.49 19.63 26.93
C TYR A 75 -2.80 19.58 28.29
N ASN A 76 -3.32 20.33 29.27
CA ASN A 76 -2.77 20.43 30.63
C ASN A 76 -1.26 20.77 30.66
N SER A 77 -0.88 21.79 29.89
CA SER A 77 0.48 22.28 29.67
C SER A 77 1.45 21.24 29.09
N LYS A 78 0.91 20.14 28.54
CA LYS A 78 1.68 19.12 27.82
C LYS A 78 1.33 19.15 26.34
N TRP A 79 2.36 19.06 25.50
CA TRP A 79 2.20 19.02 24.05
C TRP A 79 2.24 17.58 23.56
N TYR A 80 1.28 17.24 22.71
CA TYR A 80 1.16 15.94 22.07
C TYR A 80 1.24 16.15 20.58
N THR A 81 2.14 15.41 19.93
CA THR A 81 2.34 15.48 18.48
C THR A 81 1.65 14.29 17.83
N ASP A 82 0.84 14.55 16.82
CA ASP A 82 0.29 13.52 15.93
C ASP A 82 0.95 13.63 14.56
N ILE A 83 1.39 12.48 14.06
CA ILE A 83 1.90 12.32 12.69
C ILE A 83 0.82 11.56 11.92
N LYS A 84 0.15 12.23 10.99
CA LYS A 84 -0.97 11.69 10.24
C LYS A 84 -0.58 11.41 8.80
N ALA A 85 -0.73 10.16 8.36
CA ALA A 85 -0.54 9.79 6.97
C ALA A 85 -1.77 10.18 6.14
N TRP A 86 -1.55 10.87 5.03
CA TRP A 86 -2.59 11.17 4.04
C TRP A 86 -2.35 10.46 2.70
N LYS A 87 -1.15 9.91 2.47
CA LYS A 87 -0.83 9.07 1.31
C LYS A 87 0.22 8.01 1.69
N LEU A 88 0.02 6.79 1.21
CA LEU A 88 0.97 5.68 1.32
C LEU A 88 1.31 5.18 -0.08
N GLU A 89 2.58 4.89 -0.32
CA GLU A 89 3.07 4.35 -1.60
C GLU A 89 4.09 3.25 -1.31
N LYS A 90 3.96 2.08 -1.97
CA LYS A 90 5.01 1.05 -1.90
C LYS A 90 6.22 1.49 -2.72
N VAL A 91 7.40 1.38 -2.14
CA VAL A 91 8.66 1.61 -2.85
C VAL A 91 9.02 0.31 -3.57
N GLY A 92 9.03 0.35 -4.91
CA GLY A 92 9.35 -0.80 -5.76
C GLY A 92 8.15 -1.57 -6.30
N ALA A 93 6.92 -1.18 -5.97
CA ALA A 93 5.76 -1.59 -6.75
C ALA A 93 5.72 -0.73 -8.01
N SER A 94 6.27 -1.26 -9.12
CA SER A 94 5.91 -0.77 -10.44
C SER A 94 4.39 -0.78 -10.53
N THR A 95 3.78 0.37 -10.80
CA THR A 95 2.35 0.44 -11.13
C THR A 95 2.13 -0.40 -12.37
N GLU A 96 1.78 -1.68 -12.20
CA GLU A 96 1.21 -2.47 -13.28
C GLU A 96 -0.19 -1.91 -13.55
N ASN A 97 -0.20 -0.87 -14.37
CA ASN A 97 -1.39 -0.42 -15.05
C ASN A 97 -1.68 -1.44 -16.15
N THR A 98 -2.23 -2.60 -15.79
CA THR A 98 -2.62 -3.64 -16.75
C THR A 98 -3.78 -3.09 -17.59
N PRO A 99 -3.62 -2.87 -18.91
CA PRO A 99 -4.76 -2.62 -19.77
C PRO A 99 -5.60 -3.90 -19.78
N ALA A 100 -6.90 -3.76 -19.55
CA ALA A 100 -7.85 -4.84 -19.70
C ALA A 100 -7.79 -5.37 -21.14
N THR A 101 -7.28 -6.59 -21.32
CA THR A 101 -7.51 -7.35 -22.56
C THR A 101 -8.93 -7.87 -22.51
N SER A 102 -9.79 -7.27 -23.31
CA SER A 102 -11.09 -7.80 -23.69
C SER A 102 -10.89 -9.15 -24.38
N GLN A 103 -11.32 -10.24 -23.74
CA GLN A 103 -11.55 -11.50 -24.44
C GLN A 103 -12.82 -11.34 -25.27
N ASP A 104 -12.66 -11.27 -26.58
CA ASP A 104 -13.73 -11.51 -27.54
C ASP A 104 -13.64 -12.95 -28.04
N SER A 105 -14.80 -13.56 -28.20
CA SER A 105 -15.03 -14.99 -28.38
C SER A 105 -15.54 -15.27 -29.79
N GLU A 106 -14.79 -16.01 -30.62
CA GLU A 106 -15.25 -16.58 -31.90
C GLU A 106 -14.49 -17.90 -32.14
N ASP A 107 -15.13 -19.06 -31.98
CA ASP A 107 -15.78 -19.89 -33.01
C ASP A 107 -14.81 -20.65 -33.94
N VAL A 108 -14.78 -21.99 -33.83
CA VAL A 108 -15.27 -22.91 -34.87
C VAL A 108 -14.84 -24.35 -34.56
N THR A 109 -15.84 -25.23 -34.55
CA THR A 109 -15.66 -26.68 -34.45
C THR A 109 -15.48 -27.25 -35.85
N GLY A 110 -14.40 -28.01 -36.08
CA GLY A 110 -14.30 -28.98 -37.18
C GLY A 110 -13.30 -28.65 -38.29
N MET A 111 -12.22 -29.44 -38.36
CA MET A 111 -11.93 -30.32 -39.51
C MET A 111 -10.75 -31.25 -39.16
N SER A 112 -10.95 -32.53 -39.40
CA SER A 112 -9.90 -33.56 -39.41
C SER A 112 -9.19 -33.53 -40.77
N PHE A 113 -7.85 -33.61 -40.78
CA PHE A 113 -7.07 -34.13 -41.90
C PHE A 113 -5.85 -34.88 -41.35
N SER A 114 -5.84 -36.19 -41.56
CA SER A 114 -4.61 -36.99 -41.64
C SER A 114 -3.81 -36.54 -42.88
N ASP A 115 -2.48 -36.44 -42.79
CA ASP A 115 -1.53 -37.42 -43.35
C ASP A 115 -0.07 -36.94 -43.20
N ASP A 116 0.78 -37.92 -42.90
CA ASP A 116 2.16 -38.15 -43.32
C ASP A 116 3.04 -36.98 -43.83
N ALA A 117 4.22 -36.83 -43.20
CA ALA A 117 5.54 -36.97 -43.83
C ALA A 117 6.62 -36.16 -43.09
N GLY A 118 7.69 -36.87 -42.69
CA GLY A 118 9.08 -36.38 -42.61
C GLY A 118 9.37 -35.10 -41.82
N ASP A 119 10.19 -35.18 -40.77
CA ASP A 119 11.62 -35.35 -40.99
C ASP A 119 12.36 -35.41 -39.65
N ASP A 120 13.29 -36.35 -39.63
CA ASP A 120 14.16 -36.76 -38.56
C ASP A 120 15.36 -35.82 -38.50
N LEU A 121 15.62 -35.15 -37.37
CA LEU A 121 16.94 -34.56 -37.09
C LEU A 121 17.24 -34.56 -35.59
N PRO A 122 18.11 -35.49 -35.16
CA PRO A 122 19.30 -35.10 -34.41
C PRO A 122 20.57 -35.65 -35.08
N PHE A 123 21.68 -34.93 -34.93
CA PHE A 123 23.01 -35.50 -35.22
C PHE A 123 23.46 -36.41 -34.08
#